data_AF-A0A7V0RK07-F1
#
_entry.id   AF-A0A7V0RK07-F1
#
_cell.length_a   1.000
_cell.length_b   1.000
_cell.length_c   1.000
_cell.angle_alpha   90.00
_cell.angle_beta   90.00
_cell.angle_gamma   90.00
#
_symmetry.space_group_name_H-M   'P 1'
#
loop_
_entity.id
_entity.type
_entity.pdbx_description
1 polymer ?
#
loop_
_entity_poly.entity_id
_entity_poly.type
_entity_poly.pdbx_seq_one_letter_code
_entity_poly.pdbx_strand_id
1 'polypeptide(L)' 'DGSFERGVLNREVPRWLCEPEFRSQVVSFTPAHKRHGGEGALYVRLRKRGKPSQNS' A
#
# COMPACT_ATOMS: atom_id res chain seq x y z
N ASP A 1 -27.28 2.02 -14.16
CA ASP A 1 -26.03 1.52 -14.76
C ASP A 1 -24.92 1.75 -13.75
N GLY A 2 -24.59 0.72 -12.96
CA GLY A 2 -23.64 0.82 -11.85
C GLY A 2 -22.23 0.48 -12.30
N SER A 3 -21.73 1.18 -13.30
CA SER A 3 -20.35 1.12 -13.76
C SER A 3 -19.45 1.89 -12.79
N PHE A 4 -19.43 1.48 -11.51
CA PHE A 4 -18.35 1.87 -10.61
C PHE A 4 -17.06 1.38 -11.27
N GLU A 5 -16.25 2.33 -11.72
CA GLU A 5 -15.00 2.12 -12.44
C GLU A 5 -14.14 1.09 -11.68
N ARG A 6 -14.27 -0.17 -12.09
CA ARG A 6 -13.64 -1.33 -11.46
C ARG A 6 -12.14 -1.16 -11.62
N GLY A 7 -11.49 -0.61 -10.60
CA GLY A 7 -10.04 -0.45 -10.57
C GLY A 7 -9.52 0.92 -10.15
N VAL A 8 -10.36 1.90 -9.79
CA VAL A 8 -9.85 3.20 -9.27
C VAL A 8 -8.94 2.98 -8.08
N LEU A 9 -9.35 2.18 -7.09
CA LEU A 9 -8.52 1.89 -5.93
C LEU A 9 -7.25 1.10 -6.31
N ASN A 10 -7.33 0.19 -7.28
CA ASN A 10 -6.17 -0.57 -7.75
C ASN A 10 -5.12 0.34 -8.42
N ARG A 11 -5.57 1.38 -9.14
CA ARG A 11 -4.67 2.32 -9.84
C ARG A 11 -4.16 3.45 -8.95
N GLU A 12 -5.02 3.98 -8.08
CA GLU A 12 -4.70 5.13 -7.24
C GLU A 12 -3.86 4.72 -6.00
N VAL A 13 -4.04 3.51 -5.45
CA VAL A 13 -3.25 3.06 -4.28
C VAL A 13 -1.74 3.04 -4.57
N PRO A 14 -1.24 2.42 -5.67
CA PRO A 14 0.17 2.50 -6.04
C PRO A 14 0.66 3.94 -6.21
N ARG A 15 -0.20 4.82 -6.73
CA ARG A 15 0.11 6.25 -6.92
C ARG A 15 0.27 6.96 -5.58
N TRP A 16 -0.67 6.81 -4.64
CA TRP A 16 -0.58 7.38 -3.30
C TRP A 16 0.63 6.86 -2.52
N LEU A 17 0.93 5.55 -2.61
CA LEU A 17 2.11 4.96 -1.97
C LEU A 17 3.44 5.53 -2.50
N CYS A 18 3.45 6.07 -3.73
CA CYS A 18 4.60 6.75 -4.33
C CYS A 18 4.70 8.24 -3.95
N GLU A 19 3.63 8.85 -3.43
CA GLU A 19 3.64 10.24 -3.01
C GLU A 19 4.55 10.46 -1.80
N PRO A 20 5.20 11.63 -1.68
CA PRO A 20 6.21 11.90 -0.64
C PRO A 20 5.68 11.68 0.79
N GLU A 21 4.40 11.93 1.02
CA GLU A 21 3.72 11.77 2.31
C GLU A 21 3.74 10.31 2.80
N PHE A 22 3.56 9.36 1.88
CA PHE A 22 3.51 7.92 2.17
C PHE A 22 4.83 7.21 1.89
N ARG A 23 5.59 7.64 0.88
CA ARG A 23 6.89 7.05 0.51
C ARG A 23 7.92 7.09 1.63
N SER A 24 7.82 8.08 2.53
CA SER A 24 8.66 8.14 3.74
C SER A 24 8.36 7.00 4.73
N GLN A 25 7.15 6.44 4.68
CA GLN A 25 6.67 5.37 5.56
C GLN A 25 6.62 4.00 4.87
N VAL A 26 6.62 3.97 3.54
CA VAL A 26 6.52 2.75 2.74
C VAL A 26 7.92 2.36 2.24
N VAL A 27 8.31 1.11 2.41
CA VAL A 27 9.54 0.53 1.85
C VAL A 27 9.30 0.13 0.40
N SER A 28 8.25 -0.65 0.15
CA SER A 28 7.92 -1.21 -1.17
C SER A 28 6.50 -1.79 -1.14
N PHE A 29 5.91 -1.98 -2.32
CA PHE A 29 4.62 -2.64 -2.50
C PHE A 29 4.62 -3.57 -3.71
N THR A 30 3.87 -4.67 -3.66
CA THR A 30 3.77 -5.68 -4.74
C THR A 30 2.34 -6.21 -4.86
N PRO A 31 1.88 -6.61 -6.06
CA PRO A 31 0.56 -7.23 -6.22
C PRO A 31 0.46 -8.52 -5.41
N ALA A 32 -0.71 -8.73 -4.80
CA ALA A 32 -0.98 -9.95 -4.07
C ALA A 32 -1.07 -11.15 -5.03
N HIS A 33 -0.80 -12.33 -4.49
CA HIS A 33 -0.93 -13.55 -5.27
C HIS A 33 -2.40 -13.78 -5.67
N LYS A 34 -2.65 -14.42 -6.82
CA LYS A 34 -4.02 -14.68 -7.33
C LYS A 34 -4.94 -15.36 -6.30
N ARG A 35 -4.36 -16.20 -5.42
CA ARG A 35 -5.08 -16.88 -4.33
C ARG A 35 -5.55 -15.96 -3.20
N HIS A 36 -4.93 -14.79 -3.02
CA HIS A 36 -5.23 -13.84 -1.94
C HIS A 36 -5.93 -12.56 -2.44
N GLY A 37 -6.48 -12.60 -3.66
CA GLY A 37 -7.17 -11.44 -4.27
C GLY A 37 -6.52 -10.93 -5.57
N GLY A 38 -5.35 -11.46 -5.95
CA GLY A 38 -4.69 -11.13 -7.21
C GLY A 38 -4.46 -9.63 -7.38
N GLU A 39 -4.85 -9.09 -8.52
CA GLU A 39 -4.77 -7.65 -8.81
C GLU A 39 -5.64 -6.81 -7.86
N GLY A 40 -6.64 -7.38 -7.18
CA GLY A 40 -7.46 -6.64 -6.21
C GLY A 40 -6.77 -6.32 -4.88
N ALA A 41 -5.58 -6.88 -4.61
CA ALA A 41 -4.89 -6.71 -3.34
C ALA A 41 -3.38 -6.46 -3.51
N LEU A 42 -2.78 -5.79 -2.53
CA LEU A 42 -1.37 -5.37 -2.56
C LEU A 42 -0.71 -5.74 -1.23
N TYR A 43 0.48 -6.34 -1.29
CA TYR A 43 1.37 -6.42 -0.13
C TYR A 43 2.16 -5.13 -0.01
N VAL A 44 2.01 -4.44 1.12
CA VAL A 44 2.72 -3.19 1.42
C VAL A 44 3.71 -3.45 2.55
N ARG A 45 4.98 -3.14 2.32
CA ARG A 45 6.03 -3.21 3.33
C ARG A 45 6.22 -1.83 3.94
N LEU A 46 5.91 -1.68 5.22
CA LEU A 46 6.06 -0.41 5.94
C LEU A 46 7.44 -0.32 6.60
N ARG A 47 7.98 0.90 6.65
CA ARG A 47 9.17 1.25 7.42
C ARG A 47 8.79 1.21 8.89
N LYS A 48 9.53 0.43 9.66
CA LYS A 48 9.39 0.41 11.11
C LYS A 48 9.83 1.78 11.63
N ARG A 49 8.88 2.60 12.11
CA ARG A 49 9.24 3.76 12.93
C ARG A 49 9.94 3.20 14.16
N GLY A 50 11.21 3.58 14.34
CA GLY A 50 12.01 3.13 15.48
C GLY A 50 11.21 3.30 16.76
N LYS A 51 11.25 2.31 17.65
CA LYS A 51 10.62 2.41 18.98
C LYS A 51 11.01 3.78 19.56
N PRO A 52 10.10 4.59 20.14
CA PRO A 52 10.55 5.65 21.03
C PRO A 52 11.45 4.94 22.04
N SER A 53 12.70 5.39 22.13
CA SER A 53 13.67 4.87 23.07
C SER A 53 12.99 4.82 24.44
N GLN A 54 12.57 3.63 24.88
CA GLN A 54 12.21 3.43 26.27
C GLN A 54 13.53 3.43 27.01
N ASN A 55 13.96 4.64 27.38
CA ASN A 55 15.02 4.86 28.32
C ASN A 55 14.35 5.00 29.69
N SER A 56 14.29 3.89 30.43
CA SER A 56 14.11 3.89 31.88
C SER A 56 15.42 3.45 32.51
#